data_AF-A0A962ZKZ7-F1
#
_entry.id   AF-A0A962ZKZ7-F1
#
_cell.length_a   1.000
_cell.length_b   1.000
_cell.length_c   1.000
_cell.angle_alpha   90.00
_cell.angle_beta   90.00
_cell.angle_gamma   90.00
#
_symmetry.space_group_name_H-M   'P 1'
#
loop_
_entity.id
_entity.type
_entity.pdbx_description
1 polymer ?
#
loop_
_entity_poly.entity_id
_entity_poly.type
_entity_poly.pdbx_seq_one_letter_code
_entity_poly.pdbx_strand_id
1 'polypeptide(L)'
;FRGALDVRASCINEEMKVAAVLALSALAREPVPQVVLEACGLEHLEFGPDYIIPKPVDVRLLSQIAPAVARAAVNTGVARMPLPENYSPTL
;
A
#
# COMPACT_ATOMS: atom_id res chain seq x y z
N PHE A 1 4.29 6.22 1.62
CA PHE A 1 5.36 6.66 2.54
C PHE A 1 5.27 6.07 3.93
N ARG A 2 4.08 5.91 4.52
CA ARG A 2 3.90 5.47 5.92
C ARG A 2 4.81 4.32 6.37
N GLY A 3 4.87 3.23 5.60
CA GLY A 3 5.73 2.08 5.93
C GLY A 3 7.21 2.41 6.09
N ALA A 4 7.75 3.32 5.27
CA ALA A 4 9.14 3.77 5.39
C ALA A 4 9.36 4.59 6.67
N LEU A 5 8.38 5.41 7.06
CA LEU A 5 8.45 6.24 8.25
C LEU A 5 8.37 5.40 9.54
N ASP A 6 7.50 4.40 9.56
CA ASP A 6 7.29 3.55 10.75
C ASP A 6 8.54 2.77 11.15
N VAL A 7 9.33 2.33 10.17
CA VAL A 7 10.61 1.62 10.41
C VAL A 7 11.83 2.54 10.36
N ARG A 8 11.59 3.86 10.29
CA ARG A 8 12.63 4.91 10.20
C ARG A 8 13.65 4.63 9.11
N ALA A 9 13.21 4.26 7.91
CA ALA A 9 14.08 4.02 6.77
C ALA A 9 15.02 5.22 6.53
N SER A 10 16.29 4.97 6.21
CA SER A 10 17.28 6.00 5.91
C SER A 10 17.10 6.59 4.51
N CYS A 11 16.51 5.82 3.59
CA CYS A 11 16.20 6.23 2.23
C CYS A 11 14.98 5.47 1.69
N ILE A 12 14.53 5.82 0.48
CA ILE A 12 13.61 5.02 -0.32
C ILE A 12 14.42 4.37 -1.44
N ASN A 13 14.56 3.05 -1.41
CA ASN A 13 15.32 2.30 -2.42
C ASN A 13 14.39 1.67 -3.49
N GLU A 14 14.98 0.99 -4.48
CA GLU A 14 14.21 0.39 -5.58
C GLU A 14 13.33 -0.78 -5.12
N GLU A 15 13.80 -1.59 -4.17
CA GLU A 15 13.03 -2.71 -3.62
C GLU A 15 11.74 -2.22 -2.92
N MET A 16 11.80 -1.08 -2.23
CA MET A 16 10.63 -0.44 -1.62
C MET A 16 9.64 0.04 -2.69
N LYS A 17 10.11 0.58 -3.82
CA LYS A 17 9.25 1.00 -4.93
C LYS A 17 8.57 -0.21 -5.58
N VAL A 18 9.34 -1.26 -5.85
CA VAL A 18 8.80 -2.53 -6.38
C VAL A 18 7.76 -3.12 -5.42
N ALA A 19 8.04 -3.17 -4.12
CA ALA A 19 7.08 -3.64 -3.13
C ALA A 19 5.78 -2.82 -3.11
N ALA A 20 5.88 -1.49 -3.23
CA ALA A 20 4.71 -0.62 -3.32
C ALA A 20 3.88 -0.89 -4.59
N VAL A 21 4.53 -1.03 -5.75
CA VAL A 21 3.86 -1.29 -7.03
C VAL A 21 3.19 -2.67 -7.03
N LEU A 22 3.85 -3.70 -6.49
CA LEU A 22 3.27 -5.03 -6.37
C LEU A 22 2.04 -5.03 -5.44
N ALA A 23 2.11 -4.34 -4.30
CA ALA A 23 0.97 -4.20 -3.39
C ALA A 23 -0.20 -3.44 -4.03
N LEU A 24 0.08 -2.37 -4.77
CA LEU A 24 -0.93 -1.62 -5.54
C LEU A 24 -1.58 -2.49 -6.62
N SER A 25 -0.78 -3.25 -7.37
CA SER A 25 -1.27 -4.11 -8.44
C SER A 25 -2.13 -5.25 -7.90
N ALA A 26 -1.75 -5.84 -6.76
CA ALA A 26 -2.55 -6.84 -6.08
C ALA A 26 -3.89 -6.26 -5.61
N LEU A 27 -3.87 -5.11 -4.93
CA LEU A 27 -5.07 -4.43 -4.46
C LEU A 27 -6.03 -4.04 -5.60
N ALA A 28 -5.51 -3.60 -6.74
CA ALA A 28 -6.34 -3.24 -7.90
C ALA A 28 -7.14 -4.42 -8.46
N ARG A 29 -6.69 -5.66 -8.22
CA ARG A 29 -7.34 -6.90 -8.67
C ARG A 29 -8.33 -7.46 -7.65
N GLU A 30 -8.39 -6.89 -6.45
CA GLU A 30 -9.40 -7.24 -5.46
C GLU A 30 -10.73 -6.54 -5.76
N PRO A 31 -11.88 -7.15 -5.38
CA PRO A 31 -13.16 -6.47 -5.44
C PRO A 31 -13.11 -5.10 -4.73
N VAL A 32 -13.74 -4.10 -5.32
CA VAL A 32 -13.78 -2.74 -4.76
C VAL A 32 -14.91 -2.63 -3.74
N PRO A 33 -14.63 -2.22 -2.48
CA PRO A 33 -15.64 -2.07 -1.45
C PRO A 33 -16.69 -1.02 -1.83
N GLN A 34 -17.93 -1.26 -1.43
CA GLN A 34 -19.07 -0.37 -1.68
C GLN A 34 -18.80 1.08 -1.21
N VAL A 35 -18.16 1.26 -0.06
CA VAL A 35 -17.81 2.60 0.48
C VAL A 35 -16.90 3.39 -0.46
N VAL A 36 -16.02 2.72 -1.23
CA VAL A 36 -15.13 3.35 -2.19
C VAL A 36 -15.90 3.76 -3.45
N LEU A 37 -16.81 2.89 -3.90
CA LEU A 37 -17.70 3.16 -5.04
C LEU A 37 -18.59 4.37 -4.76
N GLU A 38 -19.24 4.40 -3.58
CA GLU A 38 -20.07 5.51 -3.11
C GLU A 38 -19.28 6.82 -3.00
N ALA A 39 -18.09 6.79 -2.39
CA ALA A 39 -17.22 7.97 -2.28
C ALA A 39 -16.77 8.51 -3.64
N CYS A 40 -16.74 7.67 -4.68
CA CYS A 40 -16.39 8.05 -6.05
C CYS A 40 -17.61 8.34 -6.94
N GLY A 41 -18.83 8.13 -6.45
CA GLY A 41 -20.06 8.27 -7.25
C GLY A 41 -20.16 7.26 -8.40
N LEU A 42 -19.69 6.02 -8.18
CA LEU A 42 -19.66 4.95 -9.19
C LEU A 42 -20.52 3.77 -8.74
N GLU A 43 -21.11 3.04 -9.69
CA GLU A 43 -21.90 1.84 -9.39
C GLU A 43 -21.05 0.56 -9.42
N HIS A 44 -20.00 0.54 -10.25
CA HIS A 44 -19.12 -0.61 -10.41
C HIS A 44 -17.69 -0.17 -10.75
N LEU A 45 -16.72 -0.96 -10.30
CA LEU A 45 -15.31 -0.80 -10.62
C LEU A 45 -14.62 -2.16 -10.52
N GLU A 46 -13.92 -2.56 -11.58
CA GLU A 46 -13.20 -3.83 -11.65
C GLU A 46 -11.91 -3.66 -12.44
N PHE A 47 -10.92 -4.51 -12.16
CA PHE A 47 -9.62 -4.42 -12.83
C PHE A 47 -9.76 -4.52 -14.35
N GLY A 48 -9.32 -3.50 -15.07
CA GLY A 48 -9.48 -3.42 -16.52
C GLY A 48 -8.87 -2.15 -17.10
N PRO A 49 -9.06 -1.89 -18.41
CA PRO A 49 -8.52 -0.72 -19.10
C PRO A 49 -8.83 0.62 -18.40
N ASP A 50 -10.01 0.70 -17.78
CA ASP A 50 -10.50 1.91 -17.09
C ASP A 50 -10.18 1.93 -15.58
N TYR A 51 -9.61 0.85 -15.04
CA TYR A 51 -9.22 0.73 -13.64
C TYR A 51 -8.02 -0.21 -13.48
N ILE A 52 -6.83 0.37 -13.61
CA ILE A 52 -5.54 -0.31 -13.41
C ILE A 52 -4.87 0.04 -12.07
N ILE A 53 -5.36 1.07 -11.38
CA ILE A 53 -4.81 1.58 -10.11
C ILE A 53 -5.95 1.92 -9.14
N PRO A 54 -5.85 1.58 -7.84
CA PRO A 54 -6.91 1.89 -6.87
C PRO A 54 -7.13 3.39 -6.71
N LYS A 55 -8.37 3.79 -6.38
CA LYS A 55 -8.72 5.19 -6.18
C LYS A 55 -8.08 5.72 -4.89
N PRO A 56 -7.62 6.99 -4.83
CA PRO A 56 -6.91 7.54 -3.65
C PRO A 56 -7.71 7.51 -2.34
N VAL A 57 -9.04 7.47 -2.42
CA VAL A 57 -9.96 7.39 -1.27
C VAL A 57 -10.12 5.98 -0.71
N ASP A 58 -9.53 4.96 -1.36
CA ASP A 58 -9.58 3.58 -0.90
C ASP A 58 -8.72 3.41 0.36
N VAL A 59 -9.39 3.26 1.50
CA VAL A 59 -8.76 3.10 2.83
C VAL A 59 -7.82 1.89 2.90
N ARG A 60 -7.99 0.89 2.02
CA ARG A 60 -7.13 -0.29 1.95
C ARG A 60 -5.72 0.05 1.47
N LEU A 61 -5.52 1.17 0.79
CA LEU A 61 -4.20 1.61 0.34
C LEU A 61 -3.19 1.67 1.50
N LEU A 62 -3.61 2.20 2.65
CA LEU A 62 -2.73 2.31 3.81
C LEU A 62 -2.35 0.93 4.37
N SER A 63 -3.36 0.09 4.62
CA SER A 63 -3.19 -1.23 5.24
C SER A 63 -2.49 -2.24 4.34
N GLN A 64 -2.56 -2.08 3.01
CA GLN A 64 -1.89 -2.96 2.05
C GLN A 64 -0.45 -2.50 1.72
N ILE A 65 -0.27 -1.21 1.43
CA ILE A 65 1.00 -0.71 0.88
C ILE A 65 2.03 -0.47 1.98
N ALA A 66 1.62 0.08 3.13
CA ALA A 66 2.56 0.42 4.19
C ALA A 66 3.32 -0.83 4.70
N PRO A 67 2.67 -1.99 4.96
CA PRO A 67 3.40 -3.20 5.38
C PRO A 67 4.36 -3.72 4.32
N ALA A 68 4.01 -3.65 3.03
CA ALA A 68 4.87 -4.08 1.95
C ALA A 68 6.16 -3.24 1.89
N VAL A 69 6.02 -1.92 1.97
CA VAL A 69 7.15 -0.97 1.97
C VAL A 69 8.00 -1.13 3.23
N ALA A 70 7.38 -1.27 4.40
CA ALA A 70 8.07 -1.44 5.68
C ALA A 70 8.91 -2.73 5.69
N ARG A 71 8.33 -3.85 5.22
CA ARG A 71 9.06 -5.12 5.05
C ARG A 71 10.24 -4.99 4.09
N ALA A 72 10.04 -4.33 2.95
CA ALA A 72 11.12 -4.13 1.99
C ALA A 72 12.28 -3.33 2.61
N ALA A 73 11.97 -2.24 3.33
CA ALA A 73 12.99 -1.44 4.02
C ALA A 73 13.79 -2.23 5.08
N VAL A 74 13.12 -3.12 5.83
CA VAL A 74 13.79 -4.00 6.80
C VAL A 74 14.67 -5.04 6.10
N ASN A 75 14.13 -5.71 5.07
CA ASN A 75 14.83 -6.76 4.34
C ASN A 75 16.08 -6.26 3.63
N THR A 76 16.09 -5.02 3.14
CA THR A 76 17.25 -4.41 2.47
C THR A 76 18.19 -3.68 3.43
N GLY A 77 17.91 -3.71 4.74
CA GLY A 77 18.79 -3.12 5.76
C GLY A 77 18.80 -1.59 5.81
N VAL A 78 17.88 -0.91 5.11
CA VAL A 78 17.76 0.55 5.16
C VAL A 78 16.89 1.03 6.33
N ALA A 79 16.13 0.13 6.96
CA ALA A 79 15.36 0.41 8.18
C ALA A 79 16.27 0.59 9.40
N ARG A 80 15.99 1.63 10.20
CA ARG A 80 16.69 1.88 11.48
C ARG A 80 15.93 1.36 12.70
N MET A 81 14.71 0.86 12.49
CA MET A 81 13.91 0.16 13.49
C MET A 81 13.39 -1.16 12.90
N PRO A 82 13.25 -2.22 13.73
CA PRO A 82 12.63 -3.46 13.26
C PRO A 82 11.14 -3.24 12.93
N LEU A 83 10.59 -4.12 12.10
CA LEU A 83 9.14 -4.16 11.89
C LEU A 83 8.46 -4.67 13.17
N PRO A 84 7.46 -3.97 13.73
CA PRO A 84 6.70 -4.47 14.88
C PRO A 84 6.03 -5.82 14.58
N GLU A 85 5.99 -6.73 15.55
CA GLU A 85 5.36 -8.06 15.38
C GLU A 85 3.90 -7.96 14.90
N ASN A 86 3.15 -7.01 15.46
CA ASN A 86 1.76 -6.72 15.09
C ASN A 86 1.67 -5.42 14.28
N TYR A 87 2.47 -5.30 13.22
CA TYR A 87 2.51 -4.08 12.42
C TYR A 87 1.14 -3.77 11.79
N SER A 88 0.52 -2.71 12.30
CA SER A 88 -0.67 -2.09 11.73
C SER A 88 -0.38 -0.61 11.52
N PRO A 89 -0.43 -0.10 10.28
CA PRO A 89 -0.17 1.31 10.01
C PRO A 89 -1.30 2.16 10.59
N THR A 90 -0.96 3.05 11.53
CA THR A 90 -1.91 4.02 12.06
C THR A 90 -2.04 5.20 11.10
N LEU A 91 -3.27 5.70 10.92
CA LEU A 91 -3.56 6.96 10.22
C LEU A 91 -2.86 8.14 10.92
#